data_AF-A0A1S3ZWP7-F1
#
_entry.id   AF-A0A1S3ZWP7-F1
#
_cell.length_a   1.000
_cell.length_b   1.000
_cell.length_c   1.000
_cell.angle_alpha   90.00
_cell.angle_beta   90.00
_cell.angle_gamma   90.00
#
_symmetry.space_group_name_H-M   'P 1'
#
loop_
_entity.id
_entity.type
_entity.pdbx_description
1 polymer ?
#
loop_
_entity_poly.entity_id
_entity_poly.type
_entity_poly.pdbx_seq_one_letter_code
_entity_poly.pdbx_strand_id
1 'polypeptide(L)'
;MSNAKFAVEILDGSGHFGMWQAEVLDVLFQQGLDIAIEENKPDNIGEGDWKIINRVACGTIRSYLAREQKYPYTKETSASKLWNALEDKFLKKNSQNKLSMKKRLLRFTYVHCTTMNDHITSFNKLATDLQNMDVTFSDGDMALMLLSSLPD
;
A
#
# COMPACT_ATOMS: atom_id res chain seq x y z
N MET A 1 14.63 -13.36 -20.00
CA MET A 1 14.11 -12.61 -18.84
C MET A 1 12.99 -13.43 -18.24
N SER A 2 13.20 -14.00 -17.05
CA SER A 2 12.16 -14.73 -16.33
C SER A 2 11.07 -13.76 -15.91
N ASN A 3 9.85 -13.94 -16.42
CA ASN A 3 8.64 -13.33 -15.86
C ASN A 3 8.38 -13.96 -14.48
N ALA A 4 9.17 -13.57 -13.49
CA ALA A 4 8.82 -13.82 -12.10
C ALA A 4 7.57 -12.96 -11.82
N LYS A 5 6.40 -13.60 -11.74
CA LYS A 5 5.22 -12.93 -11.18
C LYS A 5 5.50 -12.75 -9.70
N PHE A 6 5.84 -11.53 -9.31
CA PHE A 6 5.92 -11.17 -7.90
C PHE A 6 4.53 -11.27 -7.30
N ALA A 7 4.42 -11.97 -6.17
CA ALA A 7 3.17 -12.17 -5.46
C ALA A 7 2.87 -10.94 -4.58
N VAL A 8 2.71 -9.78 -5.22
CA VAL A 8 2.29 -8.55 -4.53
C VAL A 8 0.77 -8.50 -4.51
N GLU A 9 0.20 -8.20 -3.35
CA GLU A 9 -1.26 -8.07 -3.21
C GLU A 9 -1.77 -6.86 -4.02
N ILE A 10 -2.99 -6.97 -4.57
CA ILE A 10 -3.61 -5.84 -5.27
C ILE A 10 -4.14 -4.83 -4.25
N LEU A 11 -3.67 -3.58 -4.32
CA LEU A 11 -4.18 -2.51 -3.46
C LEU A 11 -5.57 -2.07 -3.92
N ASP A 12 -6.60 -2.46 -3.18
CA ASP A 12 -8.00 -2.11 -3.44
C ASP A 12 -8.52 -0.94 -2.59
N GLY A 13 -7.68 -0.40 -1.71
CA GLY A 13 -8.02 0.67 -0.76
C GLY A 13 -8.37 0.18 0.65
N SER A 14 -8.56 -1.13 0.81
CA SER A 14 -8.74 -1.82 2.08
C SER A 14 -7.53 -2.68 2.48
N GLY A 15 -6.50 -2.77 1.63
CA GLY A 15 -5.24 -3.42 1.94
C GLY A 15 -4.35 -2.65 2.93
N HIS A 16 -3.23 -3.29 3.30
CA HIS A 16 -2.17 -2.71 4.12
C HIS A 16 -1.19 -1.94 3.23
N PHE A 17 -1.35 -0.61 3.15
CA PHE A 17 -0.56 0.19 2.22
C PHE A 17 0.94 0.11 2.49
N GLY A 18 1.37 0.08 3.76
CA GLY A 18 2.80 -0.02 4.09
C GLY A 18 3.44 -1.31 3.59
N MET A 19 2.75 -2.45 3.74
CA MET A 19 3.21 -3.74 3.21
C MET A 19 3.23 -3.73 1.67
N TRP A 20 2.12 -3.30 1.05
CA TRP A 20 2.03 -3.16 -0.40
C TRP A 20 3.15 -2.29 -0.96
N GLN A 21 3.44 -1.18 -0.28
CA GLN A 21 4.47 -0.25 -0.69
C GLN A 21 5.86 -0.89 -0.66
N ALA A 22 6.20 -1.60 0.42
CA ALA A 22 7.46 -2.32 0.54
C ALA A 22 7.61 -3.37 -0.58
N GLU A 23 6.57 -4.17 -0.81
CA GLU A 23 6.58 -5.21 -1.85
C GLU A 23 6.71 -4.62 -3.26
N VAL A 24 5.99 -3.55 -3.59
CA VAL A 24 6.13 -2.89 -4.90
C VAL A 24 7.50 -2.23 -5.05
N LEU A 25 8.08 -1.67 -3.98
CA LEU A 25 9.43 -1.11 -4.01
C LEU A 25 10.46 -2.20 -4.32
N ASP A 26 10.36 -3.37 -3.68
CA ASP A 26 11.22 -4.52 -3.97
C ASP A 26 11.11 -4.96 -5.43
N VAL A 27 9.90 -4.96 -6.00
CA VAL A 27 9.69 -5.27 -7.43
C VAL A 27 10.38 -4.24 -8.32
N LEU A 28 10.25 -2.95 -8.02
CA LEU A 28 10.88 -1.89 -8.80
C LEU A 28 12.41 -2.01 -8.72
N PHE A 29 12.96 -2.25 -7.53
CA PHE A 29 14.40 -2.45 -7.33
C PHE A 29 14.93 -3.65 -8.12
N GLN A 30 14.24 -4.80 -8.05
CA GLN A 30 14.63 -5.99 -8.81
C GLN A 30 14.56 -5.80 -10.33
N GLN A 31 13.74 -4.85 -10.80
CA GLN A 31 13.63 -4.49 -12.21
C GLN A 31 14.58 -3.34 -12.61
N GLY A 32 15.32 -2.73 -11.66
CA GLY A 32 16.15 -1.55 -11.88
C GLY A 32 15.34 -0.30 -12.23
N LEU A 33 14.13 -0.19 -11.69
CA LEU A 33 13.16 0.88 -11.96
C LEU A 33 12.92 1.80 -10.76
N ASP A 34 13.49 1.48 -9.61
CA ASP A 34 13.37 2.22 -8.34
C ASP A 34 13.80 3.68 -8.47
N ILE A 35 14.82 3.96 -9.29
CA ILE A 35 15.25 5.34 -9.58
C ILE A 35 14.14 6.23 -10.15
N ALA A 36 13.08 5.67 -10.76
CA ALA A 36 12.00 6.45 -11.36
C ALA A 36 10.96 6.96 -10.35
N ILE A 37 10.97 6.45 -9.12
CA ILE A 37 10.12 6.99 -8.05
C ILE A 37 10.79 8.15 -7.31
N GLU A 38 12.09 8.37 -7.53
CA GLU A 38 12.79 9.57 -7.06
C GLU A 38 12.27 10.84 -7.76
N GLU A 39 12.40 11.98 -7.08
CA GLU A 39 11.83 13.26 -7.54
C GLU A 39 12.46 13.77 -8.83
N ASN A 40 13.75 13.49 -9.04
CA ASN A 40 14.53 14.02 -10.15
C ASN A 40 15.20 12.91 -10.97
N LYS A 41 15.27 13.11 -12.29
CA LYS A 41 16.05 12.25 -13.19
C LYS A 41 17.54 12.35 -12.82
N PRO A 42 18.26 11.23 -12.64
CA PRO A 42 19.71 11.24 -12.51
C PRO A 42 20.42 11.83 -13.74
N ASP A 43 21.46 12.66 -13.54
CA ASP A 43 22.18 13.33 -14.64
C ASP A 43 22.87 12.35 -15.60
N ASN A 44 23.30 11.20 -15.09
CA ASN A 44 23.98 10.14 -15.83
C ASN A 44 23.05 9.32 -16.74
N ILE A 45 21.73 9.53 -16.72
CA ILE A 45 20.76 8.81 -17.55
C ILE A 45 20.27 9.69 -18.70
N GLY A 46 20.32 9.16 -19.93
CA GLY A 46 19.81 9.85 -21.11
C GLY A 46 18.29 10.09 -21.04
N GLU A 47 17.79 11.15 -21.68
CA GLU A 47 16.37 11.49 -21.65
C GLU A 47 15.47 10.38 -22.24
N GLY A 48 15.95 9.70 -23.29
CA GLY A 48 15.25 8.57 -23.91
C GLY A 48 15.10 7.39 -22.95
N ASP A 49 16.19 6.97 -22.33
CA ASP A 49 16.20 5.87 -21.36
C ASP A 49 15.36 6.22 -20.14
N TRP A 50 15.45 7.45 -19.63
CA TRP A 50 14.63 7.92 -18.53
C TRP A 50 13.13 7.82 -18.84
N LYS A 51 12.69 8.23 -20.04
CA LYS A 51 11.28 8.11 -20.46
C LYS A 51 10.81 6.66 -20.44
N ILE A 52 11.66 5.72 -20.85
CA ILE A 52 11.36 4.28 -20.80
C ILE A 52 11.26 3.80 -19.36
N ILE A 53 12.28 4.03 -18.54
CA ILE A 53 12.32 3.60 -17.13
C ILE A 53 11.11 4.16 -16.38
N ASN A 54 10.86 5.46 -16.49
CA ASN A 54 9.71 6.10 -15.88
C ASN A 54 8.38 5.50 -16.37
N ARG A 55 8.23 5.23 -17.67
CA ARG A 55 7.00 4.63 -18.20
C ARG A 55 6.77 3.20 -17.68
N VAL A 56 7.83 2.39 -17.62
CA VAL A 56 7.76 1.01 -17.13
C VAL A 56 7.45 1.02 -15.63
N ALA A 57 8.13 1.83 -14.83
CA ALA A 57 7.84 1.99 -13.39
C ALA A 57 6.38 2.40 -13.15
N CYS A 58 5.88 3.39 -13.92
CA CYS A 58 4.48 3.83 -13.86
C CYS A 58 3.49 2.71 -14.23
N GLY A 59 3.89 1.80 -15.13
CA GLY A 59 3.12 0.62 -15.51
C GLY A 59 3.13 -0.46 -14.42
N THR A 60 4.29 -0.72 -13.83
CA THR A 60 4.49 -1.67 -12.73
C THR A 60 3.71 -1.25 -11.49
N ILE A 61 3.78 0.01 -11.06
CA ILE A 61 2.99 0.50 -9.91
C ILE A 61 1.49 0.30 -10.17
N ARG A 62 1.01 0.65 -11.36
CA ARG A 62 -0.40 0.47 -11.72
C ARG A 62 -0.85 -0.98 -11.82
N SER A 63 0.04 -1.92 -12.12
CA SER A 63 -0.37 -3.33 -12.24
C SER A 63 -0.86 -3.88 -10.88
N TYR A 64 -0.31 -3.35 -9.78
CA TYR A 64 -0.65 -3.74 -8.41
C TYR A 64 -1.74 -2.89 -7.74
N LEU A 65 -2.46 -2.08 -8.51
CA LEU A 65 -3.63 -1.33 -8.03
C LEU A 65 -4.93 -2.01 -8.48
N ALA A 66 -5.99 -1.95 -7.68
CA ALA A 66 -7.33 -2.29 -8.15
C ALA A 66 -7.85 -1.20 -9.11
N ARG A 67 -8.84 -1.55 -9.95
CA ARG A 67 -9.41 -0.62 -10.95
C ARG A 67 -9.82 0.73 -10.34
N GLU A 68 -10.50 0.69 -9.19
CA GLU A 68 -10.98 1.89 -8.50
C GLU A 68 -9.85 2.77 -7.97
N GLN A 69 -8.72 2.18 -7.64
CA GLN A 69 -7.53 2.93 -7.22
C GLN A 69 -6.76 3.50 -8.43
N LYS A 70 -6.93 2.96 -9.65
CA LYS A 70 -6.29 3.48 -10.88
C LYS A 70 -6.98 4.71 -11.45
N TYR A 71 -8.32 4.80 -11.35
CA TYR A 71 -9.11 5.85 -12.01
C TYR A 71 -8.58 7.28 -11.81
N PRO A 72 -8.25 7.71 -10.57
CA PRO A 72 -7.74 9.06 -10.32
C PRO A 72 -6.41 9.36 -11.04
N TYR A 73 -5.63 8.33 -11.37
CA TYR A 73 -4.26 8.45 -11.87
C TYR A 73 -4.09 7.97 -13.32
N THR A 74 -5.19 7.87 -14.07
CA THR A 74 -5.18 7.41 -15.48
C THR A 74 -4.34 8.31 -16.39
N LYS A 75 -4.31 9.62 -16.11
CA LYS A 75 -3.56 10.63 -16.87
C LYS A 75 -2.15 10.87 -16.33
N GLU A 76 -1.80 10.35 -15.16
CA GLU A 76 -0.47 10.53 -14.59
C GLU A 76 0.56 9.82 -15.48
N THR A 77 1.73 10.40 -15.69
CA THR A 77 2.79 9.80 -16.52
C THR A 77 4.11 9.70 -15.79
N SER A 78 4.27 10.37 -14.66
CA SER A 78 5.43 10.28 -13.79
C SER A 78 5.24 9.20 -12.74
N ALA A 79 6.20 8.27 -12.63
CA ALA A 79 6.20 7.24 -11.61
C ALA A 79 6.35 7.86 -10.21
N SER A 80 7.27 8.82 -10.02
CA SER A 80 7.40 9.59 -8.78
C SER A 80 6.11 10.29 -8.35
N LYS A 81 5.44 11.02 -9.26
CA LYS A 81 4.16 11.68 -8.92
C LYS A 81 3.07 10.67 -8.55
N LEU A 82 2.99 9.55 -9.27
CA LEU A 82 2.05 8.48 -8.93
C LEU A 82 2.34 7.90 -7.55
N TRP A 83 3.61 7.60 -7.26
CA TRP A 83 4.07 7.07 -5.98
C TRP A 83 3.71 8.01 -4.83
N ASN A 84 4.12 9.28 -4.93
CA ASN A 84 3.85 10.30 -3.93
C ASN A 84 2.35 10.52 -3.73
N ALA A 85 1.55 10.50 -4.81
CA ALA A 85 0.10 10.67 -4.70
C ALA A 85 -0.60 9.48 -4.02
N LEU A 86 -0.02 8.28 -4.10
CA LEU A 86 -0.49 7.10 -3.36
C LEU A 86 -0.08 7.20 -1.88
N GLU A 87 1.15 7.59 -1.58
CA GLU A 87 1.58 7.88 -0.20
C GLU A 87 0.72 8.97 0.43
N ASP A 88 0.47 10.07 -0.28
CA ASP A 88 -0.41 11.15 0.19
C ASP A 88 -1.84 10.68 0.43
N LYS A 89 -2.32 9.73 -0.37
CA LYS A 89 -3.66 9.18 -0.21
C LYS A 89 -3.76 8.22 0.96
N PHE A 90 -2.75 7.37 1.18
CA PHE A 90 -2.86 6.25 2.13
C PHE A 90 -2.04 6.43 3.43
N LEU A 91 -0.92 7.14 3.40
CA LEU A 91 -0.05 7.39 4.55
C LEU A 91 -0.18 8.79 5.15
N LYS A 92 -0.75 9.76 4.43
CA LYS A 92 -0.90 11.11 4.96
C LYS A 92 -1.71 11.08 6.25
N LYS A 93 -1.12 11.63 7.31
CA LYS A 93 -1.67 11.74 8.67
C LYS A 93 -2.83 12.75 8.77
N ASN A 94 -3.67 12.84 7.75
CA ASN A 94 -4.84 13.71 7.75
C ASN A 94 -6.04 13.05 8.47
N SER A 95 -7.00 13.86 8.91
CA SER A 95 -8.16 13.39 9.68
C SER A 95 -9.03 12.37 8.92
N GLN A 96 -9.11 12.48 7.59
CA GLN A 96 -9.94 11.60 6.77
C GLN A 96 -9.36 10.19 6.68
N ASN A 97 -8.04 10.06 6.51
CA ASN A 97 -7.36 8.78 6.49
C ASN A 97 -7.34 8.13 7.88
N LYS A 98 -7.07 8.90 8.94
CA LYS A 98 -7.21 8.42 10.33
C LYS A 98 -8.61 7.90 10.61
N LEU A 99 -9.65 8.63 10.18
CA LEU A 99 -11.05 8.20 10.33
C LEU A 99 -11.36 6.94 9.52
N SER A 100 -10.85 6.83 8.28
CA SER A 100 -11.03 5.63 7.45
C SER A 100 -10.43 4.39 8.12
N MET A 101 -9.20 4.47 8.63
CA MET A 101 -8.55 3.36 9.33
C MET A 101 -9.26 3.00 10.64
N LYS A 102 -9.70 3.99 11.43
CA LYS A 102 -10.53 3.74 12.64
C LYS A 102 -11.83 3.01 12.29
N LYS A 103 -12.51 3.39 11.20
CA LYS A 103 -13.72 2.69 10.73
C LYS A 103 -13.42 1.26 10.31
N ARG A 104 -12.27 0.99 9.68
CA ARG A 104 -11.83 -0.37 9.34
C ARG A 104 -11.59 -1.21 10.59
N LEU A 105 -10.91 -0.66 11.59
CA LEU A 105 -10.66 -1.35 12.86
C LEU A 105 -11.96 -1.69 13.59
N LEU A 106 -12.89 -0.73 13.70
CA LEU A 106 -14.19 -0.94 14.36
C LEU A 106 -15.12 -1.91 13.62
N ARG A 107 -14.89 -2.13 12.33
CA ARG A 107 -15.66 -3.07 11.49
C ARG A 107 -14.87 -4.35 11.22
N PHE A 108 -13.73 -4.54 11.86
CA PHE A 108 -12.91 -5.72 11.68
C PHE A 108 -13.64 -6.91 12.28
N THR A 109 -13.90 -7.94 11.48
CA THR A 109 -14.65 -9.12 11.88
C THR A 109 -14.00 -10.38 11.35
N TYR A 110 -14.25 -11.50 12.04
CA TYR A 110 -13.71 -12.80 11.68
C TYR A 110 -14.25 -13.29 10.34
N VAL A 111 -13.35 -13.64 9.43
CA VAL A 111 -13.69 -14.23 8.14
C VAL A 111 -13.73 -15.74 8.30
N HIS A 112 -14.90 -16.36 8.06
CA HIS A 112 -15.13 -17.78 8.32
C HIS A 112 -14.21 -18.75 7.55
N CYS A 113 -13.55 -18.27 6.49
CA CYS A 113 -12.62 -19.06 5.66
C CYS A 113 -11.14 -18.85 6.02
N THR A 114 -10.80 -18.13 7.09
CA THR A 114 -9.42 -17.91 7.55
C THR A 114 -9.13 -18.68 8.84
N THR A 115 -7.85 -18.88 9.19
CA THR A 115 -7.50 -19.41 10.52
C THR A 115 -7.52 -18.31 11.57
N MET A 116 -7.61 -18.70 12.85
CA MET A 116 -7.51 -17.75 13.97
C MET A 116 -6.17 -16.98 13.95
N ASN A 117 -5.08 -17.64 13.57
CA ASN A 117 -3.78 -16.98 13.45
C ASN A 117 -3.75 -15.96 12.31
N ASP A 118 -4.39 -16.25 11.17
CA ASP A 118 -4.50 -15.30 10.05
C ASP A 118 -5.31 -14.07 10.45
N HIS A 119 -6.39 -14.28 11.21
CA HIS A 119 -7.23 -13.20 11.77
C HIS A 119 -6.44 -12.31 12.72
N ILE A 120 -5.74 -12.89 13.71
CA ILE A 120 -4.87 -12.16 14.65
C ILE A 120 -3.77 -11.41 13.90
N THR A 121 -3.14 -12.05 12.93
CA THR A 121 -2.08 -11.44 12.10
C THR A 121 -2.63 -10.24 11.33
N SER A 122 -3.81 -10.36 10.74
CA SER A 122 -4.47 -9.27 9.99
C SER A 122 -4.86 -8.11 10.91
N PHE A 123 -5.34 -8.40 12.13
CA PHE A 123 -5.61 -7.39 13.15
C PHE A 123 -4.32 -6.65 13.56
N ASN A 124 -3.24 -7.38 13.83
CA ASN A 124 -1.96 -6.79 14.21
C ASN A 124 -1.36 -5.91 13.10
N LYS A 125 -1.48 -6.33 11.84
CA LYS A 125 -1.09 -5.48 10.70
C LYS A 125 -1.88 -4.17 10.68
N LEU A 126 -3.19 -4.22 10.90
CA LEU A 126 -4.05 -3.03 10.97
C LEU A 126 -3.69 -2.13 12.16
N ALA A 127 -3.31 -2.72 13.29
CA ALA A 127 -2.80 -2.01 14.46
C ALA A 127 -1.51 -1.25 14.16
N THR A 128 -0.54 -1.91 13.49
CA THR A 128 0.73 -1.29 13.09
C THR A 128 0.51 -0.14 12.11
N ASP A 129 -0.38 -0.30 11.13
CA ASP A 129 -0.73 0.77 10.20
C ASP A 129 -1.31 1.99 10.92
N LEU A 130 -2.18 1.77 11.92
CA LEU A 130 -2.72 2.86 12.74
C LEU A 130 -1.65 3.58 13.55
N GLN A 131 -0.71 2.84 14.15
CA GLN A 131 0.42 3.42 14.87
C GLN A 131 1.29 4.29 13.95
N ASN A 132 1.56 3.85 12.72
CA ASN A 132 2.29 4.63 11.72
C ASN A 132 1.60 5.97 11.36
N MET A 133 0.29 6.06 11.58
CA MET A 133 -0.50 7.29 11.38
C MET A 133 -0.68 8.13 12.66
N ASP A 134 0.07 7.87 13.73
CA ASP A 134 -0.10 8.45 15.06
C ASP A 134 -1.55 8.25 15.59
N VAL A 135 -2.12 7.07 15.35
CA VAL A 135 -3.37 6.65 15.97
C VAL A 135 -3.05 5.48 16.89
N THR A 136 -3.03 5.76 18.19
CA THR A 136 -2.79 4.77 19.22
C THR A 136 -4.08 4.47 19.99
N PHE A 137 -4.18 3.23 20.43
CA PHE A 137 -5.18 2.72 21.36
C PHE A 137 -4.43 2.08 22.53
N SER A 138 -5.05 1.98 23.70
CA SER A 138 -4.41 1.22 24.78
C SER A 138 -4.39 -0.26 24.44
N ASP A 139 -3.44 -1.02 24.99
CA ASP A 139 -3.38 -2.48 24.79
C ASP A 139 -4.70 -3.15 25.22
N GLY A 140 -5.35 -2.61 26.26
CA GLY A 140 -6.68 -3.07 26.71
C GLY A 140 -7.77 -2.83 25.67
N ASP A 141 -7.82 -1.64 25.06
CA ASP A 141 -8.78 -1.33 24.00
C ASP A 141 -8.55 -2.23 22.77
N MET A 142 -7.28 -2.48 22.42
CA MET A 142 -6.91 -3.35 21.31
C MET A 142 -7.34 -4.80 21.55
N ALA A 143 -7.14 -5.31 22.77
CA ALA A 143 -7.60 -6.64 23.15
C ALA A 143 -9.13 -6.75 23.08
N LEU A 144 -9.86 -5.75 23.58
CA LEU A 144 -11.32 -5.72 23.50
C LEU A 144 -11.83 -5.67 22.06
N MET A 145 -11.21 -4.87 21.19
CA MET A 145 -11.57 -4.80 19.77
C MET A 145 -11.31 -6.14 19.06
N LEU A 146 -10.18 -6.79 19.33
CA LEU A 146 -9.88 -8.12 18.79
C LEU A 146 -10.91 -9.15 19.26
N LEU A 147 -11.27 -9.17 20.55
CA LEU A 147 -12.29 -10.08 21.08
C LEU A 147 -13.66 -9.81 20.45
N SER A 148 -14.03 -8.54 20.28
CA SER A 148 -15.32 -8.14 19.66
C SER A 148 -15.44 -8.51 18.18
N SER A 149 -14.31 -8.82 17.52
CA SER A 149 -14.30 -9.22 16.11
C SER A 149 -14.60 -10.71 15.89
N LEU A 150 -14.61 -11.53 16.95
CA LEU A 150 -14.84 -12.97 16.86
C LEU A 150 -16.35 -13.27 16.68
N PRO A 151 -16.70 -14.43 16.09
CA PRO A 151 -18.10 -14.85 16.03
C PRO A 151 -18.65 -15.14 17.44
N ASP A 152 -19.96 -14.96 17.62
CA ASP A 152 -20.69 -15.38 18.83
C ASP A 152 -20.67 -16.90 19.04
#